data_AF-D1LXD2-F1
#
_entry.id   AF-D1LXD2-F1
#
_cell.length_a   1.000
_cell.length_b   1.000
_cell.length_c   1.000
_cell.angle_alpha   90.00
_cell.angle_beta   90.00
_cell.angle_gamma   90.00
#
_symmetry.space_group_name_H-M   'P 1'
#
loop_
_entity.id
_entity.type
_entity.pdbx_description
1 polymer ?
#
loop_
_entity_poly.entity_id
_entity_poly.type
_entity_poly.pdbx_seq_one_letter_code
_entity_poly.pdbx_strand_id
1 'polypeptide(L)'
;MPNIKLQSSDGEIFEVDVEIAKQSVTIKTMLEDLGMDEDDDDAIPLPNVNAAILKKVIQWCTHHKDDPPPPEDEENREKRTDDLSPYDIEFLKVDQGTLFELILAANYLDIKGLLDATCKTVANMIKGKTPEEIRKTFNIKNDFTPAEEEQVRKENSWCEEK
;
A
#
# COMPACT_ATOMS: atom_id res chain seq x y z
N MET A 1 12.91 -17.04 17.47
CA MET A 1 12.21 -17.35 16.22
C MET A 1 13.21 -17.16 15.10
N PRO A 2 13.12 -17.93 14.01
CA PRO A 2 14.06 -17.79 12.90
C PRO A 2 13.92 -16.38 12.29
N ASN A 3 15.06 -15.79 11.94
CA ASN A 3 15.13 -14.47 11.33
C ASN A 3 15.70 -14.61 9.91
N ILE A 4 15.28 -13.72 9.01
CA ILE A 4 15.85 -13.58 7.68
C ILE A 4 16.42 -12.18 7.49
N LYS A 5 17.37 -12.07 6.55
CA LYS A 5 17.97 -10.78 6.17
C LYS A 5 17.34 -10.29 4.88
N LEU A 6 16.80 -9.08 4.90
CA LEU A 6 16.29 -8.37 3.73
C LEU A 6 17.23 -7.21 3.41
N GLN A 7 17.70 -7.11 2.18
CA GLN A 7 18.54 -6.00 1.73
C GLN A 7 17.72 -5.01 0.89
N SER A 8 17.66 -3.76 1.31
CA SER A 8 17.00 -2.68 0.56
C SER A 8 17.79 -2.28 -0.70
N SER A 9 17.17 -1.50 -1.57
CA SER A 9 17.76 -1.04 -2.83
C SER A 9 18.97 -0.11 -2.65
N ASP A 10 19.07 0.57 -1.52
CA ASP A 10 20.19 1.41 -1.08
C ASP A 10 21.23 0.64 -0.23
N GLY A 11 21.05 -0.69 -0.09
CA GLY A 11 22.05 -1.60 0.46
C GLY A 11 21.99 -1.83 1.96
N GLU A 12 21.03 -1.23 2.67
CA GLU A 12 20.81 -1.48 4.10
C GLU A 12 20.19 -2.87 4.33
N ILE A 13 20.64 -3.56 5.37
CA ILE A 13 20.19 -4.91 5.69
C ILE A 13 19.32 -4.86 6.95
N PHE A 14 18.14 -5.48 6.85
CA PHE A 14 17.16 -5.61 7.91
C PHE A 14 17.04 -7.06 8.33
N GLU A 15 17.27 -7.34 9.60
CA GLU A 15 16.99 -8.65 10.18
C GLU A 15 15.54 -8.67 10.68
N VAL A 16 14.73 -9.57 10.14
CA VAL A 16 13.27 -9.60 10.33
C VAL A 16 12.85 -11.02 10.69
N ASP A 17 11.93 -11.14 11.65
CA ASP A 17 11.31 -12.43 11.97
C ASP A 17 10.61 -13.03 10.74
N VAL A 18 10.84 -14.32 10.50
CA VAL A 18 10.32 -15.03 9.32
C VAL A 18 8.80 -14.92 9.22
N GLU A 19 8.07 -14.98 10.32
CA GLU A 19 6.60 -14.92 10.31
C GLU A 19 6.09 -13.52 9.94
N ILE A 20 6.85 -12.48 10.30
CA ILE A 20 6.56 -11.11 9.85
C ILE A 20 6.84 -10.99 8.35
N ALA A 21 7.96 -11.54 7.87
CA ALA A 21 8.33 -11.48 6.48
C ALA A 21 7.39 -12.29 5.56
N LYS A 22 6.84 -13.41 6.03
CA LYS A 22 5.87 -14.25 5.30
C LYS A 22 4.52 -13.57 5.02
N GLN A 23 4.25 -12.40 5.60
CA GLN A 23 3.11 -11.57 5.18
C GLN A 23 3.30 -11.01 3.76
N SER A 24 4.54 -10.90 3.28
CA SER A 24 4.81 -10.72 1.87
C SER A 24 4.69 -12.07 1.17
N VAL A 25 3.72 -12.19 0.26
CA VAL A 25 3.57 -13.41 -0.55
C VAL A 25 4.81 -13.63 -1.41
N THR A 26 5.43 -12.55 -1.90
CA THR A 26 6.67 -12.63 -2.67
C THR A 26 7.81 -13.26 -1.86
N ILE A 27 8.05 -12.79 -0.63
CA ILE A 27 9.09 -13.34 0.25
C ILE A 27 8.75 -14.76 0.66
N LYS A 28 7.48 -15.04 0.99
CA LYS A 28 7.02 -16.39 1.31
C LYS A 28 7.32 -17.38 0.19
N THR A 29 6.96 -17.06 -1.05
CA THR A 29 7.27 -17.88 -2.24
C THR A 29 8.78 -18.05 -2.43
N MET A 30 9.61 -17.02 -2.19
CA MET A 30 11.06 -17.17 -2.27
C MET A 30 11.61 -18.15 -1.23
N LEU A 31 11.12 -18.13 0.00
CA LEU A 31 11.55 -19.04 1.07
C LEU A 31 11.07 -20.47 0.83
N GLU A 32 9.79 -20.66 0.53
CA GLU A 32 9.16 -21.98 0.43
C GLU A 32 9.47 -22.71 -0.89
N ASP A 33 9.48 -22.00 -2.03
CA ASP A 33 9.56 -22.63 -3.36
C ASP A 33 10.99 -22.64 -3.92
N LEU A 34 11.85 -21.71 -3.52
CA LEU A 34 13.25 -21.65 -4.00
C LEU A 34 14.25 -22.31 -3.04
N GLY A 35 13.79 -22.79 -1.87
CA GLY A 35 14.61 -23.50 -0.91
C GLY A 35 15.72 -22.64 -0.30
N MET A 36 15.47 -21.35 -0.11
CA MET A 36 16.35 -20.50 0.69
C MET A 36 16.19 -20.93 2.15
N ASP A 37 17.18 -21.61 2.70
CA ASP A 37 17.16 -22.08 4.07
C ASP A 37 17.15 -20.88 5.04
N GLU A 38 16.39 -20.97 6.13
CA GLU A 38 16.35 -19.94 7.19
C GLU A 38 17.73 -19.73 7.86
N ASP A 39 18.67 -20.65 7.62
CA ASP A 39 20.06 -20.64 8.10
C ASP A 39 21.07 -20.11 7.07
N ASP A 40 20.63 -19.75 5.85
CA ASP A 40 21.51 -19.15 4.86
C ASP A 40 21.78 -17.68 5.24
N ASP A 41 23.07 -17.34 5.40
CA ASP A 41 23.50 -16.03 5.89
C ASP A 41 23.29 -14.89 4.86
N ASP A 42 22.86 -15.25 3.64
CA ASP A 42 22.68 -14.39 2.48
C ASP A 42 21.37 -13.57 2.56
N ALA A 43 21.49 -12.26 2.33
CA ALA A 43 20.35 -11.37 2.37
C ALA A 43 19.52 -11.41 1.08
N ILE A 44 18.20 -11.46 1.20
CA ILE A 44 17.26 -11.37 0.08
C ILE A 44 17.26 -9.94 -0.47
N PRO A 45 17.68 -9.71 -1.72
CA PRO A 45 17.74 -8.37 -2.29
C PRO A 45 16.35 -7.88 -2.72
N LEU A 46 15.98 -6.69 -2.27
CA LEU A 46 14.74 -5.99 -2.61
C LEU A 46 15.06 -4.70 -3.39
N PRO A 47 15.42 -4.80 -4.69
CA PRO A 47 15.93 -3.66 -5.48
C PRO A 47 14.91 -2.55 -5.73
N ASN A 48 13.62 -2.81 -5.48
CA ASN A 48 12.55 -1.84 -5.72
C ASN A 48 12.10 -1.10 -4.45
N VAL A 49 12.72 -1.35 -3.29
CA VAL A 49 12.31 -0.75 -2.01
C VAL A 49 13.54 -0.21 -1.27
N ASN A 50 13.58 1.10 -1.02
CA ASN A 50 14.64 1.74 -0.22
C ASN A 50 14.48 1.41 1.28
N ALA A 51 15.53 1.67 2.06
CA ALA A 51 15.57 1.38 3.49
C ALA A 51 14.44 2.06 4.29
N ALA A 52 14.14 3.33 3.98
CA ALA A 52 13.15 4.11 4.70
C ALA A 52 11.73 3.53 4.54
N ILE A 53 11.39 3.08 3.33
CA ILE A 53 10.10 2.46 3.04
C ILE A 53 10.08 1.03 3.57
N LEU A 54 11.15 0.25 3.38
CA LEU A 54 11.23 -1.11 3.88
C LEU A 54 11.03 -1.16 5.40
N LYS A 55 11.63 -0.23 6.14
CA LYS A 55 11.42 -0.08 7.59
C LYS A 55 9.95 0.13 7.96
N LYS A 56 9.23 0.96 7.19
CA LYS A 56 7.80 1.19 7.41
C LYS A 56 6.97 -0.05 7.07
N VAL A 57 7.28 -0.74 5.98
CA VAL A 57 6.63 -2.01 5.60
C VAL A 57 6.78 -3.04 6.72
N ILE A 58 8.01 -3.24 7.21
CA ILE A 58 8.30 -4.16 8.32
C ILE A 58 7.51 -3.75 9.58
N GLN A 59 7.48 -2.46 9.91
CA GLN A 59 6.71 -1.95 11.05
C GLN A 59 5.21 -2.27 10.92
N TRP A 60 4.64 -2.09 9.72
CA TRP A 60 3.24 -2.39 9.47
C TRP A 60 2.95 -3.89 9.62
N CYS A 61 3.77 -4.75 8.99
CA CYS A 61 3.64 -6.20 9.11
C CYS A 61 3.79 -6.66 10.56
N THR A 62 4.72 -6.08 11.32
CA THR A 62 4.91 -6.42 12.74
C THR A 62 3.65 -6.19 13.56
N HIS A 63 2.90 -5.13 13.27
CA HIS A 63 1.64 -4.84 13.96
C HIS A 63 0.53 -5.82 13.58
N HIS A 64 0.41 -6.16 12.29
CA HIS A 64 -0.68 -6.97 11.74
C HIS A 64 -0.39 -8.48 11.74
N LYS A 65 0.73 -8.92 12.31
CA LYS A 65 1.14 -10.33 12.29
C LYS A 65 0.18 -11.28 12.99
N ASP A 66 -0.58 -10.78 13.96
CA ASP A 66 -1.54 -11.56 14.76
C ASP A 66 -2.99 -11.31 14.31
N ASP A 67 -3.19 -10.54 13.25
CA ASP A 67 -4.54 -10.25 12.75
C ASP A 67 -5.17 -11.49 12.12
N PRO A 68 -6.48 -11.66 12.26
CA PRO A 68 -7.17 -12.77 11.63
C PRO A 68 -6.99 -12.68 10.11
N PRO A 69 -6.75 -13.82 9.43
CA PRO A 69 -6.63 -13.81 7.98
C PRO A 69 -7.91 -13.21 7.38
N PRO A 70 -7.78 -12.39 6.33
CA PRO A 70 -8.94 -11.82 5.66
C PRO A 70 -9.87 -12.96 5.20
N PRO A 71 -11.20 -12.85 5.42
CA PRO A 71 -12.12 -13.89 5.01
C PRO A 71 -12.05 -14.10 3.49
N GLU A 72 -12.07 -15.36 3.05
CA GLU A 72 -11.94 -15.74 1.63
C GLU A 72 -12.97 -15.04 0.72
N ASP A 73 -14.12 -14.63 1.29
CA ASP A 73 -15.23 -13.94 0.60
C ASP A 73 -15.07 -12.41 0.48
N GLU A 74 -13.90 -11.84 0.81
CA GLU A 74 -13.66 -10.39 0.76
C GLU A 74 -13.84 -9.75 -0.62
N GLU A 75 -13.80 -10.52 -1.71
CA GLU A 75 -14.13 -9.99 -3.04
C GLU A 75 -15.56 -9.41 -3.11
N ASN A 76 -16.47 -9.89 -2.25
CA ASN A 76 -17.89 -9.50 -2.24
C ASN A 76 -18.27 -8.51 -1.13
N ARG A 77 -17.37 -8.15 -0.21
CA ARG A 77 -17.65 -7.05 0.72
C ARG A 77 -17.55 -5.73 -0.05
N GLU A 78 -18.55 -4.88 0.07
CA GLU A 78 -18.45 -3.48 -0.37
C GLU A 78 -17.12 -2.94 0.16
N LYS A 79 -16.18 -2.60 -0.74
CA LYS A 79 -14.87 -2.04 -0.38
C LYS A 79 -15.09 -0.65 0.20
N ARG A 80 -15.53 -0.61 1.45
CA ARG A 80 -15.82 0.60 2.20
C ARG A 80 -14.50 1.28 2.54
N THR A 81 -14.44 2.57 2.25
CA THR A 81 -13.26 3.37 2.54
C THR A 81 -13.11 3.67 4.03
N ASP A 82 -14.17 3.45 4.81
CA ASP A 82 -14.29 3.66 6.25
C ASP A 82 -13.77 2.49 7.11
N ASP A 83 -13.42 1.36 6.52
CA ASP A 83 -12.94 0.17 7.23
C ASP A 83 -11.41 0.16 7.34
N LEU A 84 -10.85 1.21 7.95
CA LEU A 84 -9.43 1.32 8.32
C LEU A 84 -9.30 1.27 9.85
N SER A 85 -8.32 0.51 10.34
CA SER A 85 -8.04 0.49 11.78
C SER A 85 -7.53 1.87 12.26
N PRO A 86 -7.75 2.25 13.53
CA PRO A 86 -7.16 3.47 14.09
C PRO A 86 -5.63 3.50 13.97
N TYR A 87 -4.99 2.33 14.01
CA TYR A 87 -3.54 2.22 13.81
C TYR A 87 -3.17 2.58 12.37
N ASP A 88 -3.86 2.03 11.37
CA ASP A 88 -3.58 2.32 9.96
C ASP A 88 -3.79 3.78 9.61
N ILE A 89 -4.83 4.41 10.17
CA ILE A 89 -5.09 5.83 9.97
C ILE A 89 -3.90 6.67 10.44
N GLU A 90 -3.33 6.38 11.60
CA GLU A 90 -2.18 7.13 12.11
C GLU A 90 -0.87 6.70 11.42
N PHE A 91 -0.70 5.43 11.10
CA PHE A 91 0.48 4.91 10.40
C PHE A 91 0.61 5.51 8.98
N LEU A 92 -0.50 5.65 8.26
CA LEU A 92 -0.57 6.18 6.89
C LEU A 92 -0.69 7.71 6.85
N LYS A 93 -0.62 8.38 8.00
CA LYS A 93 -0.57 9.84 8.09
C LYS A 93 0.84 10.36 7.79
N VAL A 94 1.28 10.11 6.57
CA VAL A 94 2.59 10.48 6.01
C VAL A 94 2.40 11.46 4.84
N ASP A 95 3.50 11.99 4.30
CA ASP A 95 3.44 12.76 3.07
C ASP A 95 3.07 11.89 1.87
N GLN A 96 2.58 12.51 0.79
CA GLN A 96 2.11 11.79 -0.40
C GLN A 96 3.21 10.96 -1.06
N GLY A 97 4.46 11.42 -1.05
CA GLY A 97 5.59 10.69 -1.63
C GLY A 97 5.80 9.37 -0.92
N THR A 98 5.89 9.41 0.40
CA THR A 98 5.97 8.21 1.24
C THR A 98 4.74 7.30 1.05
N LEU A 99 3.53 7.87 0.97
CA LEU A 99 2.31 7.06 0.74
C LEU A 99 2.34 6.33 -0.60
N PHE A 100 2.78 7.00 -1.68
CA PHE A 100 2.91 6.37 -2.99
C PHE A 100 4.01 5.31 -3.02
N GLU A 101 5.16 5.56 -2.38
CA GLU A 101 6.20 4.54 -2.27
C GLU A 101 5.73 3.33 -1.46
N LEU A 102 4.91 3.52 -0.40
CA LEU A 102 4.28 2.42 0.33
C LEU A 102 3.32 1.61 -0.54
N ILE A 103 2.53 2.25 -1.41
CA ILE A 103 1.65 1.56 -2.37
C ILE A 103 2.49 0.70 -3.32
N LEU A 104 3.56 1.28 -3.90
CA LEU A 104 4.43 0.57 -4.83
C LEU A 104 5.16 -0.60 -4.15
N ALA A 105 5.66 -0.40 -2.94
CA ALA A 105 6.32 -1.45 -2.16
C ALA A 105 5.34 -2.56 -1.77
N ALA A 106 4.14 -2.23 -1.31
CA ALA A 106 3.11 -3.21 -0.96
C ALA A 106 2.69 -4.05 -2.16
N ASN A 107 2.54 -3.43 -3.34
CA ASN A 107 2.26 -4.15 -4.58
C ASN A 107 3.44 -5.03 -5.02
N TYR A 108 4.67 -4.54 -4.95
CA TYR A 108 5.86 -5.30 -5.32
C TYR A 108 6.11 -6.52 -4.42
N LEU A 109 5.90 -6.35 -3.10
CA LEU A 109 6.06 -7.41 -2.11
C LEU A 109 4.80 -8.29 -1.98
N ASP A 110 3.73 -7.95 -2.69
CA ASP A 110 2.43 -8.60 -2.61
C ASP A 110 1.92 -8.74 -1.16
N ILE A 111 1.76 -7.58 -0.51
CA ILE A 111 1.21 -7.44 0.85
C ILE A 111 -0.19 -6.82 0.70
N LYS A 112 -1.19 -7.66 0.45
CA LYS A 112 -2.58 -7.25 0.16
C LYS A 112 -3.15 -6.28 1.21
N GLY A 113 -2.96 -6.57 2.50
CA GLY A 113 -3.50 -5.73 3.58
C GLY A 113 -2.96 -4.30 3.57
N LEU A 114 -1.64 -4.13 3.38
CA LEU A 114 -1.00 -2.82 3.28
C LEU A 114 -1.42 -2.09 1.99
N LEU A 115 -1.55 -2.83 0.88
CA LEU A 115 -2.02 -2.28 -0.39
C LEU A 115 -3.46 -1.77 -0.27
N ASP A 116 -4.35 -2.53 0.35
CA ASP A 116 -5.73 -2.13 0.59
C ASP A 116 -5.83 -0.93 1.54
N ALA A 117 -5.04 -0.92 2.62
CA ALA A 117 -5.03 0.18 3.58
C ALA A 117 -4.56 1.51 2.95
N THR A 118 -3.49 1.45 2.16
CA THR A 118 -2.95 2.61 1.42
C THR A 118 -3.93 3.09 0.33
N CYS A 119 -4.54 2.17 -0.43
CA CYS A 119 -5.56 2.52 -1.43
C CYS A 119 -6.80 3.16 -0.81
N LYS A 120 -7.31 2.61 0.31
CA LYS A 120 -8.43 3.19 1.07
C LYS A 120 -8.08 4.60 1.56
N THR A 121 -6.85 4.82 2.01
CA THR A 121 -6.39 6.14 2.45
C THR A 121 -6.41 7.16 1.30
N VAL A 122 -5.90 6.80 0.12
CA VAL A 122 -5.97 7.66 -1.07
C VAL A 122 -7.43 7.91 -1.49
N ALA A 123 -8.29 6.88 -1.45
CA ALA A 123 -9.71 7.03 -1.76
C ALA A 123 -10.41 8.01 -0.80
N ASN A 124 -10.10 7.96 0.49
CA ASN A 124 -10.61 8.92 1.48
C ASN A 124 -10.12 10.35 1.24
N MET A 125 -8.94 10.54 0.64
CA MET A 125 -8.46 11.87 0.23
C MET A 125 -9.23 12.45 -0.96
N ILE A 126 -9.94 11.62 -1.73
CA ILE A 126 -10.74 12.01 -2.91
C ILE A 126 -12.22 12.17 -2.53
N LYS A 127 -12.71 11.32 -1.62
CA LYS A 127 -14.12 11.27 -1.20
C LYS A 127 -14.61 12.65 -0.74
N GLY A 128 -15.69 13.12 -1.34
CA GLY A 128 -16.35 14.39 -0.98
C GLY A 128 -15.64 15.66 -1.45
N LYS A 129 -14.54 15.55 -2.22
CA LYS A 129 -13.86 16.71 -2.83
C LYS A 129 -14.37 16.98 -4.24
N THR A 130 -14.31 18.24 -4.63
CA THR A 130 -14.57 18.69 -6.01
C THR A 130 -13.42 18.29 -6.94
N PRO A 131 -13.64 18.19 -8.27
CA PRO A 131 -12.58 17.94 -9.24
C PRO A 131 -11.39 18.90 -9.11
N GLU A 132 -11.66 20.18 -8.83
CA GLU A 132 -10.64 21.22 -8.64
C GLU A 132 -9.81 20.99 -7.37
N GLU A 133 -10.44 20.60 -6.26
CA GLU A 133 -9.74 20.27 -5.01
C GLU A 133 -8.91 18.99 -5.15
N ILE A 134 -9.40 17.98 -5.87
CA ILE A 134 -8.66 16.75 -6.18
C ILE A 134 -7.42 17.11 -7.00
N ARG A 135 -7.61 17.87 -8.09
CA ARG A 135 -6.50 18.33 -8.95
C ARG A 135 -5.44 19.08 -8.14
N LYS A 136 -5.86 19.99 -7.25
CA LYS A 136 -4.95 20.71 -6.37
C LYS A 136 -4.25 19.79 -5.36
N THR A 137 -4.97 18.84 -4.76
CA THR A 137 -4.41 17.91 -3.76
C THR A 137 -3.31 17.05 -4.37
N PHE A 138 -3.51 16.54 -5.58
CA PHE A 138 -2.57 15.64 -6.26
C PHE A 138 -1.67 16.35 -7.27
N ASN A 139 -1.68 17.69 -7.28
CA ASN A 139 -0.92 18.52 -8.21
C ASN A 139 -1.11 18.13 -9.70
N ILE A 140 -2.35 17.81 -10.07
CA ILE A 140 -2.76 17.42 -11.42
C ILE A 140 -3.15 18.67 -12.20
N LYS A 141 -2.55 18.86 -13.38
CA LYS A 141 -2.91 19.94 -14.30
C LYS A 141 -4.25 19.62 -14.98
N ASN A 142 -5.16 20.60 -15.04
CA ASN A 142 -6.34 20.48 -15.90
C ASN A 142 -5.91 20.52 -17.37
N ASP A 143 -6.16 19.43 -18.09
CA ASP A 143 -5.85 19.23 -19.50
C ASP A 143 -7.09 19.32 -20.40
N PHE A 144 -8.29 19.51 -19.83
CA PHE A 144 -9.49 19.79 -20.60
C PHE A 144 -9.53 21.23 -21.12
N THR A 145 -10.04 21.38 -22.34
CA THR A 145 -10.52 22.67 -22.82
C THR A 145 -11.81 23.08 -22.10
N PRO A 146 -12.17 24.38 -22.08
CA PRO A 146 -13.42 24.82 -21.45
C PRO A 146 -14.67 24.14 -22.00
N ALA A 147 -14.68 23.80 -23.30
CA ALA A 147 -15.79 23.11 -23.94
C ALA A 147 -15.91 21.63 -23.51
N GLU A 148 -14.78 20.94 -23.37
CA GLU A 148 -14.74 19.55 -22.88
C GLU A 148 -15.15 19.48 -21.41
N GLU A 149 -14.69 20.42 -20.58
CA GLU A 149 -15.07 20.47 -19.17
C GLU A 149 -16.58 20.74 -19.00
N GLU A 150 -17.16 21.64 -19.80
CA GLU A 150 -18.60 21.88 -19.80
C GLU A 150 -19.39 20.66 -20.28
N GLN A 151 -18.91 19.95 -21.31
CA GLN A 151 -19.53 18.72 -21.79
C GLN A 151 -19.51 17.63 -20.70
N VAL A 152 -18.35 17.38 -20.08
CA VAL A 152 -18.21 16.38 -19.02
C VAL A 152 -19.06 16.76 -17.80
N ARG A 153 -19.15 18.04 -17.44
CA ARG A 153 -20.03 18.51 -16.35
C ARG A 153 -21.51 18.28 -16.67
N LYS A 154 -21.93 18.53 -17.91
CA LYS A 154 -23.30 18.29 -18.37
C LYS A 154 -23.64 16.80 -18.41
N GLU A 155 -22.72 15.96 -18.86
CA GLU A 155 -22.90 14.49 -18.88
C GLU A 155 -22.97 13.90 -17.47
N ASN A 156 -22.34 14.54 -16.48
CA ASN A 156 -22.30 14.09 -15.08
C ASN A 156 -23.24 14.87 -14.15
N SER A 157 -24.14 15.71 -14.67
CA SER A 157 -25.05 16.53 -13.85
C SER A 157 -25.99 15.69 -12.97
N TRP A 158 -26.27 14.45 -13.38
CA TRP A 158 -27.04 13.46 -12.60
C TRP A 158 -26.40 13.11 -11.25
N CYS A 159 -25.10 13.38 -11.05
CA CYS A 159 -24.43 13.21 -9.76
C CYS A 159 -24.72 14.36 -8.79
N GLU A 160 -25.06 15.55 -9.29
CA GLU A 160 -25.32 16.77 -8.51
C GLU A 160 -26.82 16.96 -8.21
N GLU A 161 -27.70 16.32 -9.00
CA GLU A 161 -29.13 16.24 -8.74
C GLU A 161 -29.44 15.20 -7.65
N LYS A 162 -29.29 15.59 -6.38
CA LYS A 162 -29.81 14.85 -5.21
C LYS A 162 -30.74 15.69 -4.36
#